data_AF-A0A4Q6E8Z0-F1
#
_entry.id   AF-A0A4Q6E8Z0-F1
#
_cell.length_a   1.000
_cell.length_b   1.000
_cell.length_c   1.000
_cell.angle_alpha   90.00
_cell.angle_beta   90.00
_cell.angle_gamma   90.00
#
_symmetry.space_group_name_H-M   'P 1'
#
loop_
_entity.id
_entity.type
_entity.pdbx_description
1 polymer ?
#
loop_
_entity_poly.entity_id
_entity_poly.type
_entity_poly.pdbx_seq_one_letter_code
_entity_poly.pdbx_strand_id
1 'polypeptide(L)' 'MNKFTKLAFHRSTINKAIMISLSVGTMLNLINQGDYILQMQWEKISVFKAFLTYLTPFCVSTYSTATALMAKTF' A
#
# COMPACT_ATOMS: atom_id res chain seq x y z
N MET A 1 21.69 -8.14 8.52
CA MET A 1 20.32 -7.87 8.03
C MET A 1 19.37 -8.76 8.82
N ASN A 2 18.39 -8.17 9.51
CA ASN A 2 17.46 -8.94 10.35
C ASN A 2 16.58 -9.85 9.47
N LYS A 3 16.20 -11.02 9.99
CA LYS A 3 15.38 -12.01 9.25
C LYS A 3 14.08 -11.38 8.74
N PHE A 4 13.48 -10.49 9.54
CA PHE A 4 12.33 -9.68 9.18
C PHE A 4 12.56 -8.80 7.94
N THR A 5 13.65 -8.02 7.90
CA THR A 5 13.94 -7.14 6.76
C THR A 5 14.16 -7.93 5.48
N LYS A 6 14.81 -9.09 5.56
CA LYS A 6 14.97 -9.98 4.39
C LYS A 6 13.63 -10.49 3.85
N LEU A 7 12.66 -10.78 4.72
CA LEU A 7 11.31 -11.24 4.34
C LEU A 7 10.43 -10.09 3.85
N ALA A 8 10.52 -8.91 4.47
CA ALA A 8 9.80 -7.71 4.07
C ALA A 8 10.23 -7.24 2.67
N PHE A 9 11.54 -7.23 2.39
CA PHE A 9 12.09 -6.87 1.09
C PHE A 9 12.19 -8.05 0.11
N HIS A 10 11.59 -9.19 0.43
CA HIS A 10 11.56 -10.33 -0.48
C HIS A 10 10.69 -10.00 -1.69
N ARG A 11 11.14 -10.37 -2.89
CA ARG A 11 10.46 -10.04 -4.17
C ARG A 11 8.99 -10.48 -4.19
N SER A 12 8.69 -11.66 -3.64
CA SER A 12 7.31 -12.14 -3.54
C SER A 12 6.46 -11.31 -2.58
N THR A 13 7.04 -10.77 -1.51
CA THR A 13 6.32 -9.91 -0.54
C THR A 13 5.99 -8.58 -1.18
N ILE A 14 6.99 -7.95 -1.81
CA ILE A 14 6.83 -6.66 -2.48
C ILE A 14 5.81 -6.76 -3.63
N ASN A 15 5.89 -7.79 -4.48
CA ASN A 15 4.94 -7.95 -5.59
C ASN A 15 3.48 -8.07 -5.11
N LYS A 16 3.25 -8.84 -4.03
CA LYS A 16 1.92 -8.96 -3.42
C LYS A 16 1.47 -7.64 -2.81
N ALA A 17 2.35 -6.96 -2.09
CA ALA A 17 2.06 -5.67 -1.47
C ALA A 17 1.75 -4.60 -2.51
N ILE A 18 2.42 -4.59 -3.66
CA ILE A 18 2.10 -3.69 -4.78
C ILE A 18 0.71 -3.99 -5.35
N MET A 19 0.38 -5.26 -5.64
CA MET A 19 -0.94 -5.61 -6.17
C MET A 19 -2.07 -5.20 -5.22
N ILE A 20 -1.89 -5.45 -3.92
CA ILE A 20 -2.86 -5.06 -2.88
C ILE A 20 -2.93 -3.54 -2.73
N SER A 21 -1.78 -2.87 -2.74
CA SER A 21 -1.69 -1.41 -2.66
C SER A 21 -2.40 -0.74 -3.83
N LEU A 22 -2.28 -1.27 -5.05
CA LEU A 22 -2.98 -0.74 -6.21
C LEU A 22 -4.49 -0.94 -6.09
N SER A 23 -4.97 -2.14 -5.76
CA SER A 23 -6.41 -2.40 -5.67
C SER A 23 -7.08 -1.61 -4.53
N VAL A 24 -6.56 -1.73 -3.32
CA VAL A 24 -7.10 -1.06 -2.13
C VAL A 24 -6.84 0.45 -2.21
N GLY A 25 -5.65 0.86 -2.65
CA GLY A 25 -5.28 2.26 -2.78
C GLY A 25 -6.11 2.99 -3.82
N THR A 26 -6.48 2.36 -4.94
CA THR A 26 -7.41 2.96 -5.91
C THR A 26 -8.80 3.15 -5.30
N MET A 27 -9.35 2.14 -4.62
CA MET A 27 -10.63 2.29 -3.91
C MET A 27 -10.58 3.43 -2.89
N LEU A 28 -9.52 3.46 -2.08
CA LEU A 28 -9.36 4.45 -1.02
C LEU A 28 -9.11 5.86 -1.59
N ASN A 29 -8.44 5.97 -2.75
CA ASN A 29 -8.22 7.25 -3.44
C ASN A 29 -9.52 7.80 -4.03
N LEU A 30 -10.39 6.94 -4.55
CA LEU A 30 -11.73 7.31 -4.99
C LEU A 30 -12.59 7.81 -3.82
N ILE A 31 -12.53 7.15 -2.66
CA ILE A 31 -13.25 7.62 -1.46
C ILE A 31 -12.67 8.95 -0.94
N ASN A 32 -11.34 9.12 -0.98
CA ASN A 32 -10.67 10.26 -0.34
C ASN A 32 -10.73 11.56 -1.15
N GLN A 33 -10.74 11.47 -2.48
CA GLN A 33 -10.66 12.62 -3.38
C GLN A 33 -11.23 12.32 -4.78
N GLY A 34 -12.02 11.25 -4.91
CA GLY A 34 -12.71 10.93 -6.17
C GLY A 34 -13.71 12.01 -6.59
N ASP A 35 -14.34 12.70 -5.63
CA ASP A 35 -15.23 13.83 -5.91
C ASP A 35 -14.52 14.94 -6.69
N TYR A 36 -13.27 15.28 -6.31
CA TYR A 36 -12.49 16.30 -7.02
C TYR A 36 -12.09 15.84 -8.43
N ILE A 37 -11.83 14.55 -8.62
CA ILE A 37 -11.53 13.97 -9.94
C ILE A 37 -12.78 14.04 -10.84
N LEU A 38 -13.95 13.69 -10.33
CA LEU A 38 -15.21 13.71 -11.07
C LEU A 38 -15.67 15.15 -11.39
N GLN A 39 -15.42 16.10 -10.49
CA GLN A 39 -15.74 17.52 -10.69
C GLN A 39 -14.66 18.28 -11.48
N MET A 40 -13.62 17.59 -11.98
CA MET A 40 -12.46 18.18 -12.68
C MET A 40 -11.75 19.28 -11.86
N GLN A 41 -11.79 19.20 -10.53
CA GLN A 41 -11.17 20.15 -9.59
C GLN A 41 -9.74 19.73 -9.25
N TRP A 42 -8.86 19.70 -10.25
CA TRP A 42 -7.47 19.22 -10.11
C TRP A 42 -6.66 19.98 -9.05
N GLU A 43 -6.93 21.27 -8.86
CA GLU A 43 -6.23 22.11 -7.88
C GLU A 43 -6.49 21.72 -6.42
N LYS A 44 -7.59 20.99 -6.15
CA LYS A 44 -7.94 20.50 -4.81
C LYS A 44 -7.38 19.11 -4.53
N ILE A 45 -6.80 18.44 -5.52
CA ILE A 45 -6.22 17.11 -5.36
C ILE A 45 -4.92 17.24 -4.58
N SER A 46 -4.85 16.60 -3.43
CA SER A 46 -3.64 16.56 -2.63
C SER A 46 -2.78 15.37 -3.05
N VAL A 47 -1.66 15.66 -3.72
CA VAL A 47 -0.68 14.62 -4.11
C VAL A 47 -0.14 13.87 -2.90
N PHE A 48 0.06 14.56 -1.78
CA PHE A 48 0.50 13.93 -0.53
C PHE A 48 -0.56 12.97 0.03
N LYS A 49 -1.83 13.36 0.03
CA LYS A 49 -2.94 12.49 0.42
C LYS A 49 -3.03 11.28 -0.51
N ALA A 50 -2.92 11.49 -1.82
CA ALA A 50 -2.88 10.42 -2.82
C ALA A 50 -1.77 9.41 -2.51
N PHE A 51 -0.54 9.90 -2.30
CA PHE A 51 0.61 9.06 -1.98
C PHE A 51 0.39 8.21 -0.73
N LEU A 52 -0.08 8.80 0.37
CA LEU A 52 -0.38 8.06 1.60
C LEU A 52 -1.49 7.03 1.41
N THR A 53 -2.45 7.31 0.52
CA THR A 53 -3.56 6.41 0.23
C THR A 53 -3.09 5.10 -0.42
N TYR A 54 -2.02 5.13 -1.20
CA TYR A 54 -1.38 3.93 -1.75
C TYR A 54 -0.30 3.35 -0.82
N LEU A 55 0.44 4.21 -0.12
CA LEU A 55 1.50 3.79 0.79
C LEU A 55 0.96 2.99 1.98
N THR A 56 -0.20 3.38 2.52
CA THR A 56 -0.81 2.72 3.67
C THR A 56 -1.08 1.23 3.43
N PRO A 57 -1.84 0.82 2.40
CA PRO A 57 -2.05 -0.60 2.11
C PRO A 57 -0.78 -1.34 1.71
N PHE A 58 0.21 -0.67 1.09
CA PHE A 58 1.52 -1.26 0.82
C PHE A 58 2.27 -1.65 2.11
N CYS A 59 2.37 -0.72 3.07
CA CYS A 59 3.05 -0.93 4.34
C CYS A 59 2.36 -2.02 5.17
N VAL A 60 1.04 -1.98 5.27
CA VAL A 60 0.25 -2.98 6.01
C VAL A 60 0.40 -4.37 5.39
N SER A 61 0.33 -4.47 4.06
CA SER A 61 0.50 -5.75 3.35
C SER A 61 1.91 -6.33 3.53
N THR A 62 2.94 -5.49 3.42
CA THR A 62 4.35 -5.87 3.62
C THR A 62 4.60 -6.36 5.04
N TYR A 63 4.15 -5.60 6.05
CA TYR A 63 4.31 -5.94 7.46
C TYR A 63 3.59 -7.25 7.81
N SER A 64 2.32 -7.39 7.39
CA SER A 64 1.52 -8.59 7.64
C SER A 64 2.16 -9.84 7.02
N THR A 65 2.60 -9.73 5.76
CA THR A 65 3.26 -10.85 5.06
C THR A 65 4.59 -11.23 5.72
N ALA A 66 5.44 -10.25 6.04
CA ALA A 66 6.73 -10.50 6.69
C ALA A 66 6.55 -11.16 8.06
N THR A 67 5.58 -10.69 8.85
CA THR A 67 5.24 -11.24 10.17
C THR A 67 4.70 -12.67 10.05
N ALA A 68 3.79 -12.93 9.11
CA ALA A 68 3.25 -14.26 8.86
C ALA A 68 4.32 -15.27 8.42
N LEU A 69 5.26 -14.85 7.55
CA LEU A 69 6.39 -15.69 7.13
C LEU A 69 7.34 -15.97 8.30
N MET A 70 7.55 -15.01 9.20
CA MET A 70 8.34 -15.24 10.42
C MET A 70 7.68 -16.27 11.35
N ALA A 71 6.35 -16.17 11.55
CA ALA A 71 5.60 -17.11 12.39
C ALA A 71 5.61 -18.54 11.84
N LYS A 72 5.62 -18.71 10.51
CA LYS A 72 5.65 -20.02 9.85
C LYS A 72 7.02 -20.73 9.90
N THR A 73 8.07 -20.04 10.37
CA THR A 73 9.44 -20.59 10.43
C THR A 73 9.77 -21.23 11.80
N PHE A 74 8.79 -21.36 12.69
CA PHE A 74 8.84 -22.06 13.98
C PHE A 74 7.82 -23.19 13.99
#